data_AF-A0A971MXV1-F1
#
_entry.id   AF-A0A971MXV1-F1
#
_cell.length_a   1.000
_cell.length_b   1.000
_cell.length_c   1.000
_cell.angle_alpha   90.00
_cell.angle_beta   90.00
_cell.angle_gamma   90.00
#
_symmetry.space_group_name_H-M   'P 1'
#
loop_
_entity.id
_entity.type
_entity.pdbx_description
1 polymer ?
#
loop_
_entity_poly.entity_id
_entity_poly.type
_entity_poly.pdbx_seq_one_letter_code
_entity_poly.pdbx_strand_id
1 'polypeptide(L)'
;MGWITWIIFGALAGWIASMIMKTNAQMGAIANIVVGIVGSLIGGFVANLLGMDGVTKFNIYSLLIAIVGSCILIWLVGMFRKRA
;
A
#
# COMPACT_ATOMS: atom_id res chain seq x y z
N MET A 1 -14.47 9.39 6.83
CA MET A 1 -13.37 8.50 7.22
C MET A 1 -12.46 9.23 8.18
N GLY A 2 -12.18 8.66 9.35
CA GLY A 2 -11.12 9.16 10.21
C GLY A 2 -9.77 8.87 9.56
N TRP A 3 -8.93 9.90 9.44
CA TRP A 3 -7.57 9.84 8.91
C TRP A 3 -6.74 8.75 9.62
N ILE A 4 -7.08 8.43 10.86
CA ILE A 4 -6.52 7.34 11.66
C ILE A 4 -6.72 5.96 11.02
N THR A 5 -7.91 5.64 10.50
CA THR A 5 -8.18 4.33 9.87
C THR A 5 -7.32 4.14 8.62
N TRP A 6 -7.23 5.18 7.81
CA TRP A 6 -6.46 5.16 6.58
C TRP A 6 -4.96 4.92 6.84
N ILE A 7 -4.41 5.55 7.88
CA ILE A 7 -3.02 5.35 8.30
C ILE A 7 -2.81 3.91 8.81
N ILE A 8 -3.73 3.36 9.61
CA ILE A 8 -3.62 1.98 10.12
C ILE A 8 -3.67 0.96 8.97
N PHE A 9 -4.63 1.10 8.06
CA PHE A 9 -4.75 0.20 6.90
C PHE A 9 -3.56 0.36 5.95
N GLY A 10 -3.10 1.58 5.71
CA GLY A 10 -1.90 1.85 4.91
C GLY A 10 -0.66 1.20 5.51
N ALA A 11 -0.43 1.36 6.82
CA ALA A 11 0.71 0.74 7.51
C ALA A 11 0.66 -0.80 7.46
N LEU A 12 -0.51 -1.40 7.70
CA LEU A 12 -0.71 -2.85 7.58
C LEU A 12 -0.49 -3.34 6.14
N ALA A 13 -1.07 -2.64 5.16
CA ALA A 13 -0.95 -2.98 3.76
C ALA A 13 0.50 -2.89 3.25
N GLY A 14 1.22 -1.83 3.61
CA GLY A 14 2.63 -1.66 3.28
C GLY A 14 3.51 -2.74 3.90
N TRP A 15 3.24 -3.12 5.15
CA TRP A 15 3.97 -4.20 5.81
C TRP A 15 3.69 -5.56 5.15
N ILE A 16 2.43 -5.90 4.88
CA ILE A 16 2.04 -7.14 4.18
C ILE A 16 2.67 -7.17 2.78
N ALA A 17 2.58 -6.09 2.02
CA ALA A 17 3.16 -5.98 0.68
C ALA A 17 4.69 -6.15 0.70
N SER A 18 5.38 -5.62 1.71
CA SER A 18 6.83 -5.78 1.86
C SER A 18 7.27 -7.21 2.16
N MET A 19 6.44 -7.98 2.89
CA MET A 19 6.66 -9.40 3.12
C MET A 19 6.45 -10.20 1.84
N ILE A 20 5.39 -9.91 1.08
CA ILE A 20 5.10 -10.55 -0.21
C ILE A 20 6.25 -10.30 -1.20
N MET A 21 6.71 -9.06 -1.29
CA MET A 21 7.79 -8.65 -2.21
C MET A 21 9.19 -8.99 -1.69
N LYS A 22 9.32 -9.60 -0.49
CA LYS A 22 10.60 -9.87 0.20
C LYS A 22 11.53 -8.65 0.30
N THR A 23 11.00 -7.43 0.21
CA THR A 23 11.75 -6.17 0.33
C THR A 23 11.89 -5.71 1.78
N ASN A 24 11.27 -6.42 2.73
CA ASN A 24 11.21 -6.06 4.14
C ASN A 24 12.60 -5.81 4.77
N ALA A 25 13.58 -6.67 4.47
CA ALA A 25 14.97 -6.53 4.95
C ALA A 25 15.72 -5.33 4.34
N GLN A 26 15.22 -4.82 3.21
CA GLN A 26 15.86 -3.81 2.39
C GLN A 26 15.20 -2.43 2.51
N MET A 27 13.93 -2.36 2.90
CA MET A 27 13.15 -1.14 3.09
C MET A 27 13.10 -0.70 4.57
N GLY A 28 13.12 -1.63 5.53
CA GLY A 28 12.96 -1.32 6.95
C GLY A 28 11.54 -0.87 7.32
N ALA A 29 11.24 -0.83 8.62
CA ALA A 29 9.88 -0.58 9.12
C ALA A 29 9.31 0.79 8.69
N ILE A 30 10.14 1.83 8.67
CA ILE A 30 9.72 3.20 8.32
C ILE A 30 9.32 3.29 6.85
N ALA A 31 10.13 2.73 5.93
CA ALA A 31 9.81 2.81 4.52
C ALA A 31 8.57 1.98 4.17
N ASN A 32 8.32 0.85 4.84
CA ASN A 32 7.08 0.08 4.67
C ASN A 32 5.84 0.90 5.04
N ILE A 33 5.90 1.67 6.12
CA ILE A 33 4.80 2.53 6.54
C ILE A 33 4.57 3.64 5.51
N VAL A 34 5.63 4.32 5.06
CA VAL A 34 5.54 5.38 4.04
C VAL A 34 5.00 4.82 2.72
N VAL A 35 5.55 3.71 2.25
CA VAL A 35 5.09 3.04 1.02
C VAL A 35 3.66 2.55 1.17
N GLY A 36 3.25 2.09 2.35
CA GLY A 36 1.88 1.71 2.65
C GLY A 36 0.89 2.88 2.59
N ILE A 37 1.27 4.04 3.16
CA ILE A 37 0.46 5.26 3.10
C ILE A 37 0.32 5.73 1.65
N VAL A 38 1.43 5.86 0.91
CA VAL A 38 1.37 6.29 -0.50
C VAL A 38 0.69 5.22 -1.38
N GLY A 39 0.93 3.95 -1.12
CA GLY A 39 0.34 2.81 -1.83
C GLY A 39 -1.18 2.73 -1.65
N SER A 40 -1.69 3.13 -0.49
CA SER A 40 -3.13 3.22 -0.26
C SER A 40 -3.81 4.37 -1.01
N LEU A 41 -3.10 5.47 -1.31
CA LEU A 41 -3.59 6.51 -2.22
C LEU A 41 -3.73 5.97 -3.64
N ILE A 42 -2.68 5.30 -4.14
CA ILE A 42 -2.67 4.71 -5.48
C ILE A 42 -3.72 3.60 -5.59
N GLY A 43 -3.81 2.71 -4.60
CA GLY A 43 -4.82 1.66 -4.54
C GLY A 43 -6.24 2.23 -4.51
N GLY A 44 -6.48 3.28 -3.70
CA GLY A 44 -7.76 3.97 -3.65
C GLY A 44 -8.14 4.62 -4.98
N PHE A 45 -7.18 5.22 -5.68
CA PHE A 45 -7.38 5.81 -7.01
C PHE A 45 -7.71 4.74 -8.06
N VAL A 46 -6.97 3.63 -8.07
CA VAL A 46 -7.21 2.52 -9.01
C VAL A 46 -8.56 1.87 -8.76
N ALA A 47 -8.94 1.63 -7.51
CA ALA A 47 -10.25 1.08 -7.17
C ALA A 47 -11.39 2.00 -7.58
N ASN A 48 -11.23 3.32 -7.38
CA ASN A 48 -12.22 4.31 -7.81
C ASN A 48 -12.40 4.31 -9.34
N LEU A 49 -11.31 4.16 -10.08
CA LEU A 49 -11.33 4.06 -11.55
C LEU A 49 -12.03 2.79 -12.05
N LEU A 50 -11.96 1.70 -11.28
CA LEU A 50 -12.65 0.44 -11.56
C LEU A 50 -14.13 0.44 -11.14
N GLY A 51 -14.67 1.59 -10.71
CA GLY A 51 -16.04 1.70 -10.22
C GLY A 51 -16.27 1.03 -8.87
N MET A 52 -15.20 0.66 -8.16
CA MET A 52 -15.26 0.12 -6.81
C MET A 52 -15.16 1.26 -5.79
N ASP A 53 -15.89 1.13 -4.68
CA ASP A 53 -15.62 1.92 -3.48
C ASP A 53 -14.13 1.74 -3.13
N GLY A 54 -13.34 2.81 -3.18
CA GLY A 54 -11.90 2.80 -2.92
C GLY A 54 -11.54 2.41 -1.49
N VAL A 55 -10.45 2.96 -0.94
CA VAL A 55 -10.12 2.79 0.49
C VAL A 55 -11.03 3.69 1.35
N THR A 56 -12.34 3.46 1.24
CA THR A 56 -13.37 4.24 1.91
C THR A 56 -13.80 3.48 3.17
N LYS A 57 -14.35 2.27 3.09
CA LYS A 57 -14.96 1.61 4.27
C LYS A 57 -13.98 0.76 5.09
N PHE A 58 -14.30 0.53 6.38
CA PHE A 58 -13.65 -0.45 7.26
C PHE A 58 -14.06 -1.87 6.83
N ASN A 59 -13.56 -2.30 5.66
CA ASN A 59 -13.94 -3.56 5.03
C ASN A 59 -12.70 -4.30 4.51
N ILE A 60 -12.78 -5.62 4.46
CA ILE A 60 -11.71 -6.49 3.93
C ILE A 60 -11.32 -6.12 2.48
N TYR A 61 -12.28 -5.67 1.68
CA TYR A 61 -12.03 -5.14 0.34
C TYR A 61 -11.07 -3.93 0.33
N SER A 62 -11.23 -3.03 1.30
CA SER A 62 -10.41 -1.83 1.45
C SER A 62 -8.96 -2.19 1.79
N LEU A 63 -8.77 -3.22 2.63
CA LEU A 63 -7.45 -3.79 2.93
C LEU A 63 -6.80 -4.41 1.68
N LEU A 64 -7.56 -5.21 0.93
CA LEU A 64 -7.08 -5.84 -0.31
C LEU A 64 -6.63 -4.79 -1.33
N ILE A 65 -7.44 -3.77 -1.57
CA ILE A 65 -7.11 -2.66 -2.47
C ILE A 65 -5.85 -1.93 -2.01
N ALA A 66 -5.71 -1.65 -0.71
CA ALA A 66 -4.53 -1.01 -0.16
C ALA A 66 -3.27 -1.88 -0.28
N ILE A 67 -3.39 -3.21 -0.10
CA ILE A 67 -2.29 -4.17 -0.29
C ILE A 67 -1.87 -4.19 -1.76
N VAL A 68 -2.81 -4.25 -2.69
CA VAL A 68 -2.53 -4.24 -4.14
C VAL A 68 -1.83 -2.94 -4.53
N GLY A 69 -2.34 -1.79 -4.09
CA GLY A 69 -1.70 -0.49 -4.34
C GLY A 69 -0.29 -0.40 -3.76
N SER A 70 -0.07 -0.95 -2.56
CA SER A 70 1.25 -1.01 -1.92
C SER A 70 2.20 -1.96 -2.65
N CYS A 71 1.73 -3.11 -3.13
CA CYS A 71 2.53 -4.03 -3.96
C CYS A 71 3.02 -3.36 -5.25
N ILE A 72 2.14 -2.63 -5.94
CA ILE A 72 2.50 -1.88 -7.15
C ILE A 72 3.60 -0.85 -6.84
N LEU A 73 3.47 -0.14 -5.71
CA LEU A 73 4.42 0.89 -5.31
C LEU A 73 5.77 0.31 -4.91
N ILE A 74 5.79 -0.78 -4.14
CA ILE A 74 7.03 -1.50 -3.81
C ILE A 74 7.71 -2.02 -5.08
N TRP A 75 6.95 -2.54 -6.03
CA TRP A 75 7.49 -3.01 -7.31
C TRP A 75 8.14 -1.88 -8.10
N LEU A 76 7.48 -0.72 -8.21
CA LEU A 76 8.05 0.49 -8.83
C LEU A 76 9.32 0.95 -8.11
N VAL A 77 9.27 1.12 -6.79
CA VAL A 77 10.43 1.56 -6.00
C VAL A 77 11.58 0.56 -6.11
N GLY A 78 11.31 -0.74 -6.09
CA GLY A 78 12.31 -1.79 -6.29
C GLY A 78 12.94 -1.74 -7.69
N MET A 79 12.17 -1.38 -8.72
CA MET A 79 12.66 -1.22 -10.08
C MET A 79 13.61 -0.02 -10.21
N PHE A 80 13.27 1.11 -9.58
CA PHE A 80 14.16 2.28 -9.51
C PHE A 80 15.42 1.99 -8.70
N ARG A 81 15.30 1.23 -7.60
CA ARG A 81 16.42 0.92 -6.71
C ARG A 81 17.39 -0.13 -7.25
N LYS A 82 16.96 -1.00 -8.18
CA LYS A 82 17.85 -1.93 -8.90
C LYS A 82 18.70 -1.23 -9.98
N ARG A 83 18.40 0.03 -10.31
CA ARG A 83 19.11 0.80 -11.35
C ARG A 83 20.13 1.81 -10.81
N ALA A 84 20.29 1.93 -9.50
CA ALA A 84 21.32 2.73 -8.84
C ALA A 84 22.35 1.80 -8.19
#